data_AF-A0AAE2VCE6-F1
#
_entry.id   AF-A0AAE2VCE6-F1
#
_cell.length_a   1.000
_cell.length_b   1.000
_cell.length_c   1.000
_cell.angle_alpha   90.00
_cell.angle_beta   90.00
_cell.angle_gamma   90.00
#
_symmetry.space_group_name_H-M   'P 1'
#
loop_
_entity.id
_entity.type
_entity.pdbx_description
1 polymer ?
#
loop_
_entity_poly.entity_id
_entity_poly.type
_entity_poly.pdbx_seq_one_letter_code
_entity_poly.pdbx_strand_id
1 'polypeptide(L)'
;MKLTTLIAAACLFLPFTATAKEGIEYRKFTATNGNSISAVIVDKNETAVVFLLENGKRATVPLTTLSEDDRSYVKSWNKAKAVFLRECRSLSVGELLTLRGYEAIPIKLEGNTMMVQLEINGKPAKMVLDTGAGSSLLHTGACKRVGAALGPFDYKVYGVSGEAPAALAQVDEFKVGEAVFKDRQIMATDMAKDMAPGAKVRDDGLLGAEVLSDLEAVITYRERKLFIRPDRSDVNETEGDTSEDALSFRIFKTKRGKIYRGLIASKTSTVATIAQQNGKNVQVPISLLSPEDAAYVISWTEARATFLRHCRSLTINELLELRQYLSFEYERRGNHIFVDGKLNDNDVTWMIDTGADNSLLHIDAAKEHGAKVGSMTKEVWGVGGKAPAAATDVDSVSLGKAVFRKRKILATDLDRFDSGLDYVGLFGADFLRETYAVITYKEKRIFLKQE
;
A
#
# COMPACT_ATOMS: atom_id res chain seq x y z
N MET A 1 -68.45 -10.78 3.92
CA MET A 1 -68.68 -10.13 2.61
C MET A 1 -67.68 -8.98 2.49
N LYS A 2 -66.77 -9.05 1.49
CA LYS A 2 -65.74 -8.07 1.03
C LYS A 2 -64.54 -7.85 2.00
N LEU A 3 -63.29 -8.31 1.77
CA LEU A 3 -62.31 -8.16 0.65
C LEU A 3 -62.17 -6.68 0.24
N THR A 4 -61.07 -5.95 0.45
CA THR A 4 -59.69 -5.97 -0.11
C THR A 4 -58.94 -4.77 0.54
N THR A 5 -57.62 -4.60 0.69
CA THR A 5 -56.47 -4.78 -0.23
C THR A 5 -55.14 -4.69 0.56
N LEU A 6 -54.13 -5.46 0.11
CA LEU A 6 -52.73 -5.49 0.56
C LEU A 6 -51.97 -4.17 0.36
N ILE A 7 -51.02 -3.87 1.26
CA ILE A 7 -49.70 -3.32 0.89
C ILE A 7 -48.63 -4.07 1.70
N ALA A 8 -47.94 -5.00 1.05
CA ALA A 8 -46.72 -5.60 1.55
C ALA A 8 -45.54 -4.66 1.25
N ALA A 9 -44.89 -4.13 2.29
CA ALA A 9 -43.64 -3.40 2.15
C ALA A 9 -42.51 -4.42 1.92
N ALA A 10 -42.21 -4.66 0.64
CA ALA A 10 -41.02 -5.38 0.22
C ALA A 10 -39.78 -4.59 0.66
N CYS A 11 -39.09 -5.08 1.69
CA CYS A 11 -37.73 -4.66 1.98
C CYS A 11 -36.85 -5.09 0.81
N LEU A 12 -36.49 -4.12 -0.03
CA LEU A 12 -35.43 -4.24 -1.03
C LEU A 12 -34.13 -4.57 -0.31
N PHE A 13 -33.82 -5.86 -0.23
CA PHE A 13 -32.45 -6.34 -0.07
C PHE A 13 -31.69 -5.86 -1.31
N LEU A 14 -30.90 -4.79 -1.16
CA LEU A 14 -29.85 -4.48 -2.10
C LEU A 14 -28.88 -5.67 -2.09
N PRO A 15 -28.70 -6.40 -3.19
CA PRO A 15 -27.64 -7.39 -3.26
C PRO A 15 -26.32 -6.62 -3.19
N PHE A 16 -25.48 -7.04 -2.24
CA PHE A 16 -24.09 -6.67 -2.15
C PHE A 16 -23.46 -6.85 -3.54
N THR A 17 -23.22 -5.77 -4.26
CA THR A 17 -22.67 -5.81 -5.60
C THR A 17 -21.20 -6.18 -5.53
N ALA A 18 -20.91 -7.34 -6.11
CA ALA A 18 -19.62 -7.76 -6.67
C ALA A 18 -18.38 -7.47 -5.79
N THR A 19 -18.08 -8.42 -4.89
CA THR A 19 -16.68 -8.81 -4.75
C THR A 19 -16.17 -9.15 -6.14
N ALA A 20 -15.16 -8.43 -6.63
CA ALA A 20 -14.43 -8.83 -7.83
C ALA A 20 -14.09 -10.32 -7.67
N LYS A 21 -14.57 -11.17 -8.59
CA LYS A 21 -14.12 -12.56 -8.67
C LYS A 21 -12.63 -12.48 -8.99
N GLU A 22 -11.76 -12.57 -7.99
CA GLU A 22 -10.34 -12.84 -8.23
C GLU A 22 -10.26 -14.11 -9.08
N GLY A 23 -9.63 -13.95 -10.24
CA GLY A 23 -9.76 -14.86 -11.37
C GLY A 23 -9.31 -16.28 -11.03
N ILE A 24 -10.17 -17.24 -11.34
CA ILE A 24 -9.77 -18.64 -11.44
C ILE A 24 -8.69 -18.69 -12.53
N GLU A 25 -7.46 -19.06 -12.17
CA GLU A 25 -6.34 -19.12 -13.09
C GLU A 25 -6.38 -20.44 -13.87
N TYR A 26 -6.81 -20.38 -15.13
CA TYR A 26 -6.91 -21.54 -16.00
C TYR A 26 -5.55 -21.88 -16.60
N ARG A 27 -5.16 -23.17 -16.51
CA ARG A 27 -3.97 -23.71 -17.18
C ARG A 27 -4.40 -24.40 -18.46
N LYS A 28 -3.59 -24.27 -19.52
CA LYS A 28 -3.75 -25.06 -20.74
C LYS A 28 -3.30 -26.51 -20.51
N PHE A 29 -4.18 -27.46 -20.80
CA PHE A 29 -3.90 -28.90 -20.81
C PHE A 29 -4.05 -29.42 -22.24
N THR A 30 -3.14 -30.28 -22.66
CA THR A 30 -3.04 -30.85 -24.00
C THR A 30 -3.37 -32.33 -23.96
N ALA A 31 -4.21 -32.78 -24.87
CA ALA A 31 -4.56 -34.18 -25.07
C ALA A 31 -3.53 -34.88 -25.98
N THR A 32 -3.51 -36.21 -25.96
CA THR A 32 -2.60 -37.02 -26.80
C THR A 32 -2.82 -36.84 -28.31
N ASN A 33 -4.00 -36.37 -28.71
CA ASN A 33 -4.31 -36.03 -30.10
C ASN A 33 -3.93 -34.57 -30.48
N GLY A 34 -3.25 -33.83 -29.60
CA GLY A 34 -2.81 -32.46 -29.82
C GLY A 34 -3.84 -31.37 -29.49
N ASN A 35 -5.10 -31.73 -29.24
CA ASN A 35 -6.12 -30.75 -28.83
C ASN A 35 -5.82 -30.22 -27.44
N SER A 36 -6.22 -28.99 -27.14
CA SER A 36 -6.03 -28.40 -25.81
C SER A 36 -7.30 -27.83 -25.21
N ILE A 37 -7.36 -27.82 -23.89
CA ILE A 37 -8.40 -27.17 -23.09
C ILE A 37 -7.77 -26.23 -22.08
N SER A 38 -8.46 -25.14 -21.76
CA SER A 38 -8.13 -24.29 -20.60
C SER A 38 -8.99 -24.72 -19.41
N ALA A 39 -8.34 -25.13 -18.32
CA ALA A 39 -9.00 -25.76 -17.18
C ALA A 39 -8.27 -25.52 -15.84
N VAL A 40 -8.96 -25.80 -14.74
CA VAL A 40 -8.38 -25.91 -13.39
C VAL A 40 -8.65 -27.30 -12.82
N ILE A 41 -7.63 -27.93 -12.23
CA ILE A 41 -7.83 -29.20 -11.51
C ILE A 41 -8.60 -28.91 -10.22
N VAL A 42 -9.76 -29.54 -10.06
CA VAL A 42 -10.57 -29.47 -8.83
C VAL A 42 -10.54 -30.76 -8.03
N ASP A 43 -10.26 -31.89 -8.68
CA ASP A 43 -10.04 -33.18 -8.03
C ASP A 43 -9.24 -34.13 -8.92
N LYS A 44 -8.78 -35.24 -8.35
CA LYS A 44 -8.23 -36.37 -9.11
C LYS A 44 -8.34 -37.68 -8.35
N ASN A 45 -8.24 -38.78 -9.08
CA ASN A 45 -7.92 -40.10 -8.53
C ASN A 45 -6.72 -40.68 -9.30
N GLU A 46 -6.44 -41.97 -9.13
CA GLU A 46 -5.29 -42.63 -9.76
C GLU A 46 -5.37 -42.70 -11.29
N THR A 47 -6.57 -42.63 -11.87
CA THR A 47 -6.80 -42.89 -13.30
C THR A 47 -7.41 -41.71 -14.06
N ALA A 48 -7.95 -40.72 -13.36
CA ALA A 48 -8.62 -39.56 -13.97
C ALA A 48 -8.43 -38.26 -13.17
N VAL A 49 -8.61 -37.15 -13.86
CA VAL A 49 -8.62 -35.80 -13.31
C VAL A 49 -9.97 -35.14 -13.51
N VAL A 50 -10.42 -34.36 -12.54
CA VAL A 50 -11.64 -33.55 -12.63
C VAL A 50 -11.22 -32.11 -12.86
N PHE A 51 -11.59 -31.59 -14.03
CA PHE A 51 -11.36 -30.21 -14.44
C PHE A 51 -12.60 -29.36 -14.19
N LEU A 52 -12.40 -28.10 -13.83
CA LEU A 52 -13.34 -27.00 -14.02
C LEU A 52 -12.92 -26.23 -15.28
N LEU A 53 -13.81 -26.19 -16.27
CA LEU A 53 -13.60 -25.50 -17.55
C LEU A 53 -14.03 -24.03 -17.44
N GLU A 54 -13.57 -23.18 -18.37
CA GLU A 54 -13.89 -21.74 -18.41
C GLU A 54 -15.39 -21.44 -18.45
N ASN A 55 -16.18 -22.33 -19.07
CA ASN A 55 -17.64 -22.24 -19.11
C ASN A 55 -18.33 -22.65 -17.79
N GLY A 56 -17.57 -22.91 -16.73
CA GLY A 56 -18.04 -23.31 -15.40
C GLY A 56 -18.44 -24.78 -15.26
N LYS A 57 -18.40 -25.57 -16.34
CA LYS A 57 -18.71 -27.01 -16.28
C LYS A 57 -17.53 -27.81 -15.72
N ARG A 58 -17.86 -28.91 -15.05
CA ARG A 58 -16.85 -29.90 -14.64
C ARG A 58 -16.73 -31.01 -15.69
N ALA A 59 -15.52 -31.46 -15.94
CA ALA A 59 -15.24 -32.56 -16.84
C ALA A 59 -14.27 -33.54 -16.18
N THR A 60 -14.59 -34.83 -16.20
CA THR A 60 -13.67 -35.88 -15.76
C THR A 60 -12.93 -36.40 -16.99
N VAL A 61 -11.61 -36.30 -16.98
CA VAL A 61 -10.75 -36.65 -18.10
C VAL A 61 -9.81 -37.79 -17.66
N PRO A 62 -9.79 -38.93 -18.36
CA PRO A 62 -8.84 -40.01 -18.06
C PRO A 62 -7.40 -39.51 -18.23
N LEU A 63 -6.49 -39.88 -17.33
CA LEU A 63 -5.10 -39.42 -17.42
C LEU A 63 -4.45 -39.88 -18.72
N THR A 64 -4.80 -41.07 -19.22
CA THR A 64 -4.28 -41.62 -20.49
C THR A 64 -4.55 -40.74 -21.71
N THR A 65 -5.56 -39.88 -21.67
CA THR A 65 -5.88 -38.98 -22.79
C THR A 65 -5.09 -37.67 -22.77
N LEU A 66 -4.35 -37.38 -21.68
CA LEU A 66 -3.51 -36.19 -21.57
C LEU A 66 -2.10 -36.45 -22.11
N SER A 67 -1.42 -35.37 -22.54
CA SER A 67 0.00 -35.38 -22.88
C SER A 67 0.85 -35.88 -21.71
N GLU A 68 2.08 -36.32 -21.98
CA GLU A 68 2.97 -36.83 -20.92
C GLU A 68 3.28 -35.76 -19.86
N ASP A 69 3.54 -34.53 -20.30
CA ASP A 69 3.81 -33.39 -19.43
C ASP A 69 2.61 -33.08 -18.54
N ASP A 70 1.41 -33.06 -19.12
CA ASP A 70 0.17 -32.79 -18.39
C ASP A 70 -0.19 -33.91 -17.43
N ARG A 71 0.03 -35.17 -17.80
CA ARG A 71 -0.11 -36.30 -16.89
C ARG A 71 0.83 -36.16 -15.69
N SER A 72 2.09 -35.78 -15.94
CA SER A 72 3.10 -35.61 -14.89
C SER A 72 2.73 -34.47 -13.95
N TYR A 73 2.24 -33.35 -14.49
CA TYR A 73 1.71 -32.24 -13.71
C TYR A 73 0.50 -32.64 -12.85
N VAL A 74 -0.48 -33.36 -13.42
CA VAL A 74 -1.66 -33.82 -12.66
C VAL A 74 -1.25 -34.81 -11.56
N LYS A 75 -0.26 -35.67 -11.82
CA LYS A 75 0.27 -36.61 -10.81
C LYS A 75 0.93 -35.87 -9.65
N SER A 76 1.69 -34.80 -9.89
CA SER A 76 2.31 -34.00 -8.83
C SER A 76 1.34 -33.04 -8.13
N TRP A 77 0.17 -32.75 -8.73
CA TRP A 77 -0.84 -31.89 -8.13
C TRP A 77 -1.39 -32.45 -6.81
N ASN A 78 -1.51 -31.58 -5.81
CA ASN A 78 -2.02 -31.91 -4.47
C ASN A 78 -3.20 -30.99 -4.12
N LYS A 79 -4.35 -31.59 -3.78
CA LYS A 79 -5.60 -30.87 -3.49
C LYS A 79 -5.47 -29.94 -2.29
N ALA A 80 -4.86 -30.38 -1.19
CA ALA A 80 -4.69 -29.58 0.01
C ALA A 80 -3.80 -28.36 -0.27
N LYS A 81 -2.68 -28.55 -0.99
CA LYS A 81 -1.81 -27.45 -1.44
C LYS A 81 -2.57 -26.47 -2.36
N ALA A 82 -3.33 -26.97 -3.31
CA ALA A 82 -4.10 -26.13 -4.23
C ALA A 82 -5.19 -25.31 -3.52
N VAL A 83 -5.91 -25.92 -2.57
CA VAL A 83 -6.87 -25.21 -1.72
C VAL A 83 -6.16 -24.17 -0.87
N PHE A 84 -5.06 -24.53 -0.19
CA PHE A 84 -4.28 -23.59 0.63
C PHE A 84 -3.78 -22.38 -0.17
N LEU A 85 -3.20 -22.60 -1.36
CA LEU A 85 -2.75 -21.52 -2.23
C LEU A 85 -3.90 -20.62 -2.70
N ARG A 86 -5.08 -21.19 -2.97
CA ARG A 86 -6.28 -20.42 -3.30
C ARG A 86 -6.73 -19.56 -2.13
N GLU A 87 -6.73 -20.09 -0.91
CA GLU A 87 -7.04 -19.30 0.30
C GLU A 87 -5.94 -18.25 0.60
N CYS A 88 -4.68 -18.52 0.27
CA CYS A 88 -3.62 -17.50 0.38
C CYS A 88 -3.83 -16.36 -0.61
N ARG A 89 -4.29 -16.65 -1.83
CA ARG A 89 -4.59 -15.60 -2.82
C ARG A 89 -5.69 -14.65 -2.37
N SER A 90 -6.65 -15.13 -1.56
CA SER A 90 -7.71 -14.29 -0.97
C SER A 90 -7.27 -13.49 0.26
N LEU A 91 -6.04 -13.68 0.73
CA LEU A 91 -5.49 -12.95 1.87
C LEU A 91 -5.12 -11.51 1.46
N SER A 92 -5.60 -10.54 2.23
CA SER A 92 -5.15 -9.15 2.09
C SER A 92 -3.76 -8.96 2.71
N VAL A 93 -3.01 -7.96 2.24
CA VAL A 93 -1.73 -7.58 2.87
C VAL A 93 -2.00 -7.15 4.31
N GLY A 94 -3.10 -6.43 4.56
CA GLY A 94 -3.51 -6.03 5.90
C GLY A 94 -3.84 -7.19 6.84
N GLU A 95 -4.50 -8.25 6.37
CA GLU A 95 -4.76 -9.43 7.21
C GLU A 95 -3.46 -10.11 7.65
N LEU A 96 -2.46 -10.17 6.76
CA LEU A 96 -1.15 -10.73 7.07
C LEU A 96 -0.38 -9.85 8.06
N LEU A 97 -0.36 -8.54 7.82
CA LEU A 97 0.40 -7.58 8.61
C LEU A 97 -0.19 -7.34 10.00
N THR A 98 -1.51 -7.21 10.13
CA THR A 98 -2.16 -6.91 11.41
C THR A 98 -2.08 -8.03 12.43
N LEU A 99 -1.65 -9.23 12.03
CA LEU A 99 -1.33 -10.34 12.94
C LEU A 99 0.12 -10.34 13.42
N ARG A 100 0.93 -9.42 12.89
CA ARG A 100 2.36 -9.26 13.15
C ARG A 100 2.66 -7.93 13.86
N GLY A 101 1.68 -7.42 14.61
CA GLY A 101 1.80 -6.17 15.35
C GLY A 101 1.76 -4.92 14.48
N TYR A 102 1.58 -5.01 13.15
CA TYR A 102 1.38 -3.82 12.34
C TYR A 102 0.01 -3.19 12.61
N GLU A 103 0.00 -1.87 12.69
CA GLU A 103 -1.21 -1.08 12.75
C GLU A 103 -1.60 -0.56 11.37
N ALA A 104 -2.88 -0.63 11.03
CA ALA A 104 -3.42 -0.17 9.75
C ALA A 104 -3.97 1.26 9.86
N ILE A 105 -3.29 2.23 9.26
CA ILE A 105 -3.68 3.64 9.18
C ILE A 105 -4.42 3.90 7.87
N PRO A 106 -5.68 4.39 7.90
CA PRO A 106 -6.41 4.77 6.69
C PRO A 106 -5.69 5.85 5.89
N ILE A 107 -5.54 5.62 4.59
CA ILE A 107 -5.11 6.63 3.62
C ILE A 107 -6.35 7.23 2.96
N LYS A 108 -6.45 8.56 2.96
CA LYS A 108 -7.44 9.30 2.18
C LYS A 108 -6.79 9.80 0.90
N LEU A 109 -7.37 9.46 -0.25
CA LEU A 109 -6.95 10.03 -1.53
C LEU A 109 -7.62 11.39 -1.74
N GLU A 110 -6.82 12.42 -1.97
CA GLU A 110 -7.28 13.76 -2.40
C GLU A 110 -6.65 14.06 -3.77
N GLY A 111 -7.32 13.63 -4.86
CA GLY A 111 -6.67 13.52 -6.16
C GLY A 111 -5.87 12.21 -6.25
N ASN A 112 -4.60 12.28 -6.64
CA ASN A 112 -3.69 11.12 -6.54
C ASN A 112 -2.93 11.13 -5.20
N THR A 113 -2.84 12.28 -4.53
CA THR A 113 -2.12 12.46 -3.25
C THR A 113 -2.70 11.58 -2.13
N MET A 114 -1.82 10.86 -1.45
CA MET A 114 -2.13 10.05 -0.27
C MET A 114 -2.02 10.89 1.00
N MET A 115 -3.13 11.10 1.67
CA MET A 115 -3.21 11.83 2.94
C MET A 115 -3.37 10.87 4.12
N VAL A 116 -2.60 11.11 5.17
CA VAL A 116 -2.72 10.41 6.46
C VAL A 116 -3.02 11.42 7.57
N GLN A 117 -3.81 10.98 8.55
CA GLN A 117 -4.10 11.76 9.75
C GLN A 117 -3.16 11.34 10.87
N LEU A 118 -2.65 12.34 11.57
CA LEU A 118 -1.75 12.18 12.70
C LEU A 118 -2.02 13.27 13.75
N GLU A 119 -1.33 13.20 14.87
CA GLU A 119 -1.48 14.13 15.98
C GLU A 119 -0.11 14.74 16.31
N ILE A 120 -0.07 16.06 16.44
CA ILE A 120 1.12 16.82 16.82
C ILE A 120 0.75 17.66 18.05
N ASN A 121 1.47 17.47 19.15
CA ASN A 121 1.23 18.12 20.44
C ASN A 121 -0.25 18.07 20.86
N GLY A 122 -0.88 16.89 20.76
CA GLY A 122 -2.28 16.69 21.13
C GLY A 122 -3.31 17.20 20.12
N LYS A 123 -2.90 17.72 18.95
CA LYS A 123 -3.78 18.33 17.95
C LYS A 123 -3.72 17.60 16.60
N PRO A 124 -4.87 17.40 15.92
CA PRO A 124 -4.88 16.73 14.62
C PRO A 124 -4.04 17.45 13.57
N ALA A 125 -3.32 16.72 12.73
CA ALA A 125 -2.60 17.21 11.58
C ALA A 125 -2.76 16.25 10.40
N LYS A 126 -2.96 16.80 9.21
CA LYS A 126 -3.12 16.06 7.97
C LYS A 126 -1.85 16.16 7.14
N MET A 127 -1.18 15.05 6.89
CA MET A 127 0.10 15.03 6.17
C MET A 127 0.00 14.28 4.86
N VAL A 128 0.78 14.70 3.88
CA VAL A 128 1.05 13.93 2.66
C VAL A 128 2.00 12.78 3.01
N LEU A 129 1.65 11.56 2.61
CA LEU A 129 2.54 10.41 2.73
C LEU A 129 3.59 10.46 1.61
N ASP A 130 4.85 10.70 1.95
CA ASP A 130 5.86 11.11 0.97
C ASP A 130 7.17 10.32 1.06
N THR A 131 7.34 9.33 0.19
CA THR A 131 8.60 8.59 0.02
C THR A 131 9.68 9.39 -0.73
N GLY A 132 9.30 10.47 -1.42
CA GLY A 132 10.19 11.40 -2.11
C GLY A 132 10.76 12.47 -1.17
N ALA A 133 10.18 12.69 0.00
CA ALA A 133 10.73 13.53 1.07
C ALA A 133 11.69 12.72 1.94
N GLY A 134 12.98 13.09 1.96
CA GLY A 134 13.99 12.39 2.75
C GLY A 134 13.80 12.56 4.27
N SER A 135 13.17 13.66 4.67
CA SER A 135 12.75 13.94 6.05
C SER A 135 11.35 14.55 6.05
N SER A 136 10.59 14.34 7.12
CA SER A 136 9.30 14.99 7.35
C SER A 136 9.46 16.51 7.40
N LEU A 137 8.45 17.20 6.93
CA LEU A 137 8.44 18.65 6.74
C LEU A 137 7.10 19.20 7.21
N LEU A 138 7.08 20.28 7.97
CA LEU A 138 5.85 20.96 8.38
C LEU A 138 5.62 22.23 7.58
N HIS A 139 4.34 22.53 7.32
CA HIS A 139 3.95 23.86 6.91
C HIS A 139 4.04 24.83 8.10
N THR A 140 4.71 25.96 7.96
CA THR A 140 4.86 26.97 9.03
C THR A 140 3.51 27.45 9.59
N GLY A 141 2.48 27.57 8.74
CA GLY A 141 1.12 27.89 9.18
C GLY A 141 0.50 26.83 10.08
N ALA A 142 0.86 25.55 9.87
CA ALA A 142 0.42 24.44 10.71
C ALA A 142 1.13 24.43 12.06
N CYS A 143 2.43 24.78 12.13
CA CYS A 143 3.20 24.83 13.37
C CYS A 143 2.51 25.66 14.46
N LYS A 144 2.00 26.86 14.10
CA LYS A 144 1.24 27.71 15.03
C LYS A 144 -0.03 27.02 15.55
N ARG A 145 -0.75 26.30 14.69
CA ARG A 145 -2.00 25.62 15.01
C ARG A 145 -1.74 24.44 15.95
N VAL A 146 -0.76 23.60 15.63
CA VAL A 146 -0.40 22.43 16.43
C VAL A 146 0.34 22.81 17.72
N GLY A 147 0.96 24.00 17.76
CA GLY A 147 1.73 24.48 18.91
C GLY A 147 3.18 24.02 18.87
N ALA A 148 3.74 23.84 17.67
CA ALA A 148 5.16 23.58 17.46
C ALA A 148 5.89 24.93 17.37
N ALA A 149 6.89 25.14 18.22
CA ALA A 149 7.62 26.40 18.29
C ALA A 149 8.63 26.49 17.13
N LEU A 150 8.53 27.52 16.31
CA LEU A 150 9.47 27.76 15.20
C LEU A 150 10.72 28.47 15.70
N GLY A 151 11.88 27.93 15.35
CA GLY A 151 13.16 28.60 15.48
C GLY A 151 13.42 29.63 14.37
N PRO A 152 14.66 30.13 14.26
CA PRO A 152 15.07 31.00 13.16
C PRO A 152 15.10 30.26 11.82
N PHE A 153 14.90 31.00 10.72
CA PHE A 153 14.88 30.47 9.35
C PHE A 153 16.30 30.40 8.76
N ASP A 154 17.20 29.71 9.46
CA ASP A 154 18.62 29.62 9.11
C ASP A 154 18.93 28.47 8.15
N TYR A 155 17.92 27.70 7.75
CA TYR A 155 18.06 26.54 6.91
C TYR A 155 17.36 26.71 5.57
N LYS A 156 17.63 25.78 4.66
CA LYS A 156 16.96 25.66 3.37
C LYS A 156 16.43 24.25 3.18
N VAL A 157 15.29 24.16 2.50
CA VAL A 157 14.75 22.91 1.97
C VAL A 157 14.66 23.01 0.46
N TYR A 158 14.78 21.84 -0.18
CA TYR A 158 14.81 21.72 -1.63
C TYR A 158 13.65 20.84 -2.09
N GLY A 159 13.09 21.16 -3.24
CA GLY A 159 12.13 20.31 -3.93
C GLY A 159 12.10 20.62 -5.42
N VAL A 160 11.17 19.95 -6.11
CA VAL A 160 11.04 20.01 -7.57
C VAL A 160 10.86 21.42 -8.14
N SER A 161 10.38 22.37 -7.33
CA SER A 161 10.13 23.75 -7.76
C SER A 161 11.14 24.76 -7.21
N GLY A 162 12.23 24.28 -6.58
CA GLY A 162 13.34 25.12 -6.12
C GLY A 162 13.59 25.01 -4.62
N GLU A 163 14.15 26.08 -4.04
CA GLU A 163 14.49 26.16 -2.62
C GLU A 163 13.55 27.10 -1.87
N ALA A 164 13.39 26.81 -0.58
CA ALA A 164 12.66 27.66 0.34
C ALA A 164 13.42 27.80 1.67
N PRO A 165 13.43 29.00 2.28
CA PRO A 165 13.88 29.16 3.65
C PRO A 165 13.08 28.27 4.59
N ALA A 166 13.74 27.76 5.61
CA ALA A 166 13.10 26.87 6.56
C ALA A 166 13.70 27.01 7.96
N ALA A 167 12.91 26.63 8.96
CA ALA A 167 13.24 26.68 10.37
C ALA A 167 13.07 25.30 11.00
N LEU A 168 13.77 25.04 12.09
CA LEU A 168 13.46 23.90 12.94
C LEU A 168 12.24 24.22 13.81
N ALA A 169 11.23 23.37 13.75
CA ALA A 169 10.08 23.39 14.64
C ALA A 169 10.29 22.40 15.78
N GLN A 170 10.18 22.87 17.03
CA GLN A 170 10.17 22.00 18.20
C GLN A 170 8.79 21.34 18.33
N VAL A 171 8.77 20.01 18.30
CA VAL A 171 7.58 19.17 18.44
C VAL A 171 7.76 18.28 19.67
N ASP A 172 6.94 18.51 20.69
CA ASP A 172 7.02 17.77 21.95
C ASP A 172 6.55 16.32 21.76
N GLU A 173 5.47 16.14 20.99
CA GLU A 173 4.94 14.82 20.66
C GLU A 173 4.40 14.79 19.22
N PHE A 174 4.79 13.75 18.49
CA PHE A 174 4.31 13.40 17.16
C PHE A 174 3.77 11.96 17.19
N LYS A 175 2.50 11.77 16.82
CA LYS A 175 1.81 10.48 16.89
C LYS A 175 1.15 10.12 15.57
N VAL A 176 1.46 8.95 15.03
CA VAL A 176 0.80 8.34 13.87
C VAL A 176 0.29 6.94 14.26
N GLY A 177 -1.03 6.76 14.29
CA GLY A 177 -1.58 5.56 14.93
C GLY A 177 -1.19 5.50 16.40
N GLU A 178 -0.67 4.37 16.86
CA GLU A 178 -0.05 4.18 18.18
C GLU A 178 1.47 4.36 18.19
N ALA A 179 2.08 4.71 17.06
CA ALA A 179 3.50 5.10 17.05
C ALA A 179 3.63 6.51 17.63
N VAL A 180 4.45 6.68 18.67
CA VAL A 180 4.65 7.94 19.39
C VAL A 180 6.14 8.30 19.36
N PHE A 181 6.43 9.51 18.88
CA PHE A 181 7.75 10.11 18.88
C PHE A 181 7.74 11.34 19.76
N LYS A 182 8.82 11.54 20.53
CA LYS A 182 8.92 12.64 21.50
C LYS A 182 10.10 13.55 21.19
N ASP A 183 9.96 14.81 21.59
CA ASP A 183 11.03 15.81 21.61
C ASP A 183 11.79 15.90 20.28
N ARG A 184 11.05 16.02 19.17
CA ARG A 184 11.61 16.06 17.81
C ARG A 184 11.78 17.49 17.31
N GLN A 185 12.85 17.72 16.57
CA GLN A 185 13.01 18.89 15.72
C GLN A 185 12.64 18.51 14.29
N ILE A 186 11.56 19.08 13.78
CA ILE A 186 11.08 18.82 12.41
C ILE A 186 11.28 20.08 11.58
N MET A 187 11.81 19.92 10.37
CA MET A 187 11.95 21.03 9.44
C MET A 187 10.59 21.65 9.13
N ALA A 188 10.52 22.97 9.01
CA ALA A 188 9.29 23.68 8.67
C ALA A 188 9.54 24.80 7.65
N THR A 189 8.71 24.85 6.62
CA THR A 189 8.79 25.87 5.56
C THR A 189 7.41 26.40 5.16
N ASP A 190 7.40 27.54 4.47
CA ASP A 190 6.18 28.06 3.87
C ASP A 190 5.86 27.34 2.56
N MET A 191 5.05 26.29 2.69
CA MET A 191 4.49 25.52 1.57
C MET A 191 3.41 26.26 0.76
N ALA A 192 3.03 27.49 1.14
CA ALA A 192 2.07 28.30 0.38
C ALA A 192 2.72 29.20 -0.68
N LYS A 193 4.04 29.12 -0.85
CA LYS A 193 4.80 29.94 -1.80
C LYS A 193 4.21 29.86 -3.21
N ASP A 194 4.05 31.03 -3.84
CA ASP A 194 3.47 31.22 -5.19
C ASP A 194 2.01 30.77 -5.37
N MET A 195 1.32 30.32 -4.32
CA MET A 195 -0.11 30.06 -4.39
C MET A 195 -0.90 31.36 -4.56
N ALA A 196 -2.06 31.27 -5.22
CA ALA A 196 -2.94 32.43 -5.41
C ALA A 196 -3.33 33.06 -4.05
N PRO A 197 -3.44 34.40 -3.94
CA PRO A 197 -3.86 35.05 -2.70
C PRO A 197 -5.17 34.46 -2.15
N GLY A 198 -5.15 34.04 -0.88
CA GLY A 198 -6.29 33.42 -0.20
C GLY A 198 -6.46 31.91 -0.46
N ALA A 199 -5.61 31.30 -1.28
CA ALA A 199 -5.55 29.84 -1.38
C ALA A 199 -5.05 29.23 -0.07
N LYS A 200 -5.67 28.14 0.36
CA LYS A 200 -5.28 27.41 1.56
C LYS A 200 -4.39 26.23 1.18
N VAL A 201 -3.29 26.06 1.91
CA VAL A 201 -2.50 24.83 1.87
C VAL A 201 -3.42 23.68 2.24
N ARG A 202 -3.32 22.59 1.47
CA ARG A 202 -4.26 21.46 1.58
C ARG A 202 -3.94 20.55 2.75
N ASP A 203 -2.71 20.58 3.24
CA ASP A 203 -2.13 19.74 4.26
C ASP A 203 -1.29 20.57 5.23
N ASP A 204 -0.85 19.92 6.29
CA ASP A 204 -0.02 20.48 7.34
C ASP A 204 1.47 20.16 7.15
N GLY A 205 1.83 19.42 6.09
CA GLY A 205 3.19 18.97 5.83
C GLY A 205 3.31 17.60 5.16
N LEU A 206 4.54 17.11 5.11
CA LEU A 206 4.96 15.83 4.52
C LEU A 206 5.40 14.86 5.62
N LEU A 207 4.90 13.63 5.59
CA LEU A 207 5.40 12.51 6.38
C LEU A 207 6.48 11.79 5.55
N GLY A 208 7.73 12.06 5.89
CA GLY A 208 8.89 11.68 5.09
C GLY A 208 9.34 10.24 5.27
N ALA A 209 10.24 9.84 4.39
CA ALA A 209 10.77 8.48 4.31
C ALA A 209 11.60 8.05 5.53
N GLU A 210 12.08 8.97 6.36
CA GLU A 210 12.75 8.67 7.62
C GLU A 210 11.79 8.02 8.63
N VAL A 211 10.59 8.59 8.82
CA VAL A 211 9.58 8.01 9.72
C VAL A 211 9.02 6.72 9.13
N LEU A 212 8.81 6.68 7.82
CA LEU A 212 8.33 5.46 7.14
C LEU A 212 9.33 4.31 7.26
N SER A 213 10.63 4.63 7.18
CA SER A 213 11.70 3.68 7.42
C SER A 213 11.72 3.19 8.86
N ASP A 214 11.69 4.10 9.83
CA ASP A 214 11.75 3.76 11.25
C ASP A 214 10.62 2.83 11.66
N LEU A 215 9.43 3.03 11.10
CA LEU A 215 8.23 2.25 11.37
C LEU A 215 8.05 1.02 10.47
N GLU A 216 9.06 0.64 9.67
CA GLU A 216 8.98 -0.47 8.69
C GLU A 216 7.73 -0.41 7.80
N ALA A 217 7.36 0.79 7.35
CA ALA A 217 6.08 1.02 6.70
C ALA A 217 5.79 0.07 5.52
N VAL A 218 4.51 -0.27 5.37
CA VAL A 218 3.97 -0.88 4.15
C VAL A 218 2.86 -0.01 3.60
N ILE A 219 3.04 0.50 2.39
CA ILE A 219 2.08 1.40 1.73
C ILE A 219 1.33 0.58 0.69
N THR A 220 0.00 0.64 0.72
CA THR A 220 -0.85 -0.12 -0.22
C THR A 220 -1.84 0.79 -0.94
N TYR A 221 -1.75 0.87 -2.27
CA TYR A 221 -2.71 1.64 -3.07
C TYR A 221 -4.08 0.95 -3.18
N ARG A 222 -4.10 -0.40 -3.24
CA ARG A 222 -5.35 -1.18 -3.35
C ARG A 222 -6.18 -1.13 -2.07
N GLU A 223 -5.55 -1.37 -0.91
CA GLU A 223 -6.24 -1.34 0.39
C GLU A 223 -6.38 0.08 0.95
N ARG A 224 -5.65 1.07 0.39
CA ARG A 224 -5.59 2.46 0.87
C ARG A 224 -5.26 2.52 2.35
N LYS A 225 -4.22 1.79 2.72
CA LYS A 225 -3.72 1.68 4.09
C LYS A 225 -2.21 1.87 4.10
N LEU A 226 -1.76 2.63 5.09
CA LEU A 226 -0.39 2.66 5.55
C LEU A 226 -0.32 1.73 6.75
N PHE A 227 0.50 0.68 6.67
CA PHE A 227 0.75 -0.21 7.81
C PHE A 227 2.07 0.17 8.46
N ILE A 228 2.09 0.31 9.78
CA ILE A 228 3.27 0.73 10.55
C ILE A 228 3.51 -0.17 11.75
N ARG A 229 4.77 -0.21 12.22
CA ARG A 229 5.19 -0.89 13.45
C ARG A 229 5.27 0.10 14.62
N PRO A 230 4.21 0.24 15.44
CA PRO A 230 4.22 1.22 16.53
C PRO A 230 5.25 0.91 17.61
N ASP A 231 5.65 -0.34 17.78
CA ASP A 231 6.71 -0.78 18.69
C ASP A 231 8.11 -0.30 18.29
N ARG A 232 8.27 0.25 17.08
CA ARG A 232 9.51 0.87 16.60
C ARG A 232 9.57 2.39 16.82
N SER A 233 8.59 2.96 17.54
CA SER A 233 8.59 4.36 17.94
C SER A 233 9.26 4.57 19.31
N ASP A 234 9.35 5.82 19.78
CA ASP A 234 10.05 6.17 21.04
C ASP A 234 9.35 5.58 22.28
N VAL A 235 8.04 5.36 22.19
CA VAL A 235 7.26 4.73 23.25
C VAL A 235 6.88 3.32 22.83
N ASN A 236 7.65 2.33 23.29
CA ASN A 236 7.33 0.93 23.08
C ASN A 236 6.54 0.37 24.28
N GLU A 237 5.25 0.09 24.06
CA GLU A 237 4.40 -0.58 25.06
C GLU A 237 4.50 -2.13 25.02
N THR A 238 5.24 -2.73 24.08
CA THR A 238 5.61 -4.14 24.15
C THR A 238 6.86 -4.27 25.01
N GLU A 239 6.70 -4.67 26.27
CA GLU A 239 7.83 -4.90 27.18
C GLU A 239 8.79 -5.96 26.59
N GLY A 240 9.99 -5.52 26.20
CA GLY A 240 11.22 -6.32 26.16
C GLY A 240 11.41 -7.39 25.07
N ASP A 241 10.36 -7.91 24.44
CA ASP A 241 10.47 -8.98 23.42
C ASP A 241 9.89 -8.53 22.07
N THR A 242 10.77 -8.39 21.08
CA THR A 242 10.45 -8.01 19.69
C THR A 242 10.58 -9.20 18.72
N SER A 243 10.62 -10.44 19.24
CA SER A 243 10.60 -11.65 18.41
C SER A 243 9.32 -11.74 17.57
N GLU A 244 9.36 -12.50 16.48
CA GLU A 244 8.17 -12.67 15.62
C GLU A 244 6.98 -13.30 16.38
N ASP A 245 7.27 -14.14 17.39
CA ASP A 245 6.25 -14.72 18.26
C ASP A 245 5.66 -13.67 19.21
N ALA A 246 6.50 -12.80 19.81
CA ALA A 246 6.03 -11.69 20.63
C ALA A 246 5.18 -10.70 19.84
N LEU A 247 5.43 -10.56 18.54
CA LEU A 247 4.66 -9.72 17.62
C LEU A 247 3.40 -10.40 17.06
N SER A 248 3.08 -11.63 17.50
CA SER A 248 1.90 -12.36 17.07
C SER A 248 0.61 -11.87 17.75
N PHE A 249 0.23 -10.63 17.47
CA PHE A 249 -1.00 -10.02 17.98
C PHE A 249 -1.58 -9.02 16.99
N ARG A 250 -2.86 -8.68 17.22
CA ARG A 250 -3.57 -7.58 16.58
C ARG A 250 -3.88 -6.49 17.61
N ILE A 251 -3.90 -5.25 17.14
CA ILE A 251 -4.34 -4.08 17.90
C ILE A 251 -5.85 -3.90 17.68
N PHE A 252 -6.63 -3.91 18.75
CA PHE A 252 -8.08 -3.63 18.76
C PHE A 252 -8.34 -2.30 19.46
N LYS A 253 -9.08 -1.41 18.82
CA LYS A 253 -9.44 -0.10 19.37
C LYS A 253 -10.92 -0.03 19.70
N THR A 254 -11.22 0.69 20.77
CA THR A 254 -12.61 1.05 21.12
C THR A 254 -12.96 2.42 20.55
N LYS A 255 -14.26 2.74 20.48
CA LYS A 255 -14.77 4.08 20.11
C LYS A 255 -14.27 5.20 21.02
N ARG A 256 -13.79 4.85 22.22
CA ARG A 256 -13.26 5.79 23.22
C ARG A 256 -11.73 5.78 23.30
N GLY A 257 -11.04 5.19 22.32
CA GLY A 257 -9.58 5.19 22.25
C GLY A 257 -8.87 4.18 23.15
N LYS A 258 -9.58 3.39 23.96
CA LYS A 258 -8.96 2.27 24.69
C LYS A 258 -8.49 1.20 23.71
N ILE A 259 -7.29 0.67 23.95
CA ILE A 259 -6.61 -0.31 23.10
C ILE A 259 -6.51 -1.66 23.81
N TYR A 260 -6.64 -2.75 23.05
CA TYR A 260 -6.33 -4.10 23.47
C TYR A 260 -5.38 -4.73 22.44
N ARG A 261 -4.29 -5.34 22.92
CA ARG A 261 -3.35 -6.10 22.08
C ARG A 261 -3.53 -7.59 22.37
N GLY A 262 -3.79 -8.37 21.33
CA GLY A 262 -4.01 -9.81 21.47
C GLY A 262 -4.59 -10.48 20.24
N LEU A 263 -5.07 -11.71 20.40
CA LEU A 263 -5.80 -12.46 19.38
C LEU A 263 -7.19 -12.82 19.90
N ILE A 264 -8.17 -12.95 19.01
CA ILE A 264 -9.51 -13.42 19.41
C ILE A 264 -9.41 -14.91 19.77
N ALA A 265 -9.71 -15.24 21.02
CA ALA A 265 -9.78 -16.60 21.53
C ALA A 265 -11.16 -17.22 21.26
N SER A 266 -12.22 -16.43 21.42
CA SER A 266 -13.61 -16.83 21.16
C SER A 266 -14.50 -15.61 20.98
N LYS A 267 -15.71 -15.80 20.46
CA LYS A 267 -16.74 -14.74 20.42
C LYS A 267 -18.15 -15.29 20.59
N THR A 268 -19.02 -14.46 21.13
CA THR A 268 -20.48 -14.59 21.00
C THR A 268 -21.00 -13.60 19.95
N SER A 269 -22.32 -13.45 19.82
CA SER A 269 -22.91 -12.42 18.97
C SER A 269 -22.67 -10.99 19.46
N THR A 270 -22.29 -10.80 20.73
CA THR A 270 -22.18 -9.48 21.37
C THR A 270 -20.84 -9.21 22.05
N VAL A 271 -20.03 -10.24 22.35
CA VAL A 271 -18.78 -10.12 23.10
C VAL A 271 -17.67 -10.88 22.39
N ALA A 272 -16.49 -10.28 22.30
CA ALA A 272 -15.25 -10.94 21.90
C ALA A 272 -14.39 -11.24 23.14
N THR A 273 -13.80 -12.42 23.20
CA THR A 273 -12.75 -12.75 24.18
C THR A 273 -11.40 -12.58 23.48
N ILE A 274 -10.60 -11.62 23.94
CA ILE A 274 -9.27 -11.33 23.42
C ILE A 274 -8.24 -11.94 24.38
N ALA A 275 -7.44 -12.88 23.89
CA ALA A 275 -6.27 -13.39 24.58
C ALA A 275 -5.12 -12.39 24.40
N GLN A 276 -4.74 -11.73 25.48
CA GLN A 276 -3.67 -10.75 25.50
C GLN A 276 -2.29 -11.42 25.60
N GLN A 277 -1.24 -10.70 25.20
CA GLN A 277 0.14 -11.20 25.23
C GLN A 277 0.62 -11.59 26.64
N ASN A 278 0.08 -10.96 27.69
CA ASN A 278 0.38 -11.31 29.09
C ASN A 278 -0.34 -12.58 29.59
N GLY A 279 -0.97 -13.34 28.69
CA GLY A 279 -1.73 -14.56 28.99
C GLY A 279 -3.12 -14.34 29.58
N LYS A 280 -3.55 -13.09 29.81
CA LYS A 280 -4.89 -12.78 30.33
C LYS A 280 -5.91 -12.71 29.20
N ASN A 281 -7.11 -13.21 29.46
CA ASN A 281 -8.25 -13.05 28.57
C ASN A 281 -9.09 -11.84 29.01
N VAL A 282 -9.47 -11.01 28.06
CA VAL A 282 -10.36 -9.86 28.29
C VAL A 282 -11.60 -10.00 27.43
N GLN A 283 -12.76 -9.86 28.06
CA GLN A 283 -14.03 -9.79 27.36
C GLN A 283 -14.35 -8.35 26.96
N VAL A 284 -14.56 -8.12 25.68
CA VAL A 284 -14.85 -6.80 25.11
C VAL A 284 -16.19 -6.86 24.38
N PRO A 285 -17.20 -6.09 24.80
CA PRO A 285 -18.43 -5.94 24.03
C PRO A 285 -18.13 -5.40 22.64
N ILE A 286 -18.61 -6.08 21.61
CA ILE A 286 -18.38 -5.71 20.19
C ILE A 286 -18.90 -4.30 19.90
N SER A 287 -19.98 -3.87 20.58
CA SER A 287 -20.55 -2.54 20.44
C SER A 287 -19.63 -1.40 20.91
N LEU A 288 -18.62 -1.69 21.75
CA LEU A 288 -17.63 -0.72 22.21
C LEU A 288 -16.43 -0.60 21.26
N LEU A 289 -16.20 -1.60 20.41
CA LEU A 289 -15.12 -1.58 19.42
C LEU A 289 -15.34 -0.49 18.38
N SER A 290 -14.24 -0.01 17.80
CA SER A 290 -14.27 0.85 16.61
C SER A 290 -15.06 0.15 15.49
N PRO A 291 -15.67 0.87 14.54
CA PRO A 291 -16.41 0.23 13.44
C PRO A 291 -15.58 -0.81 12.67
N GLU A 292 -14.30 -0.52 12.43
CA GLU A 292 -13.37 -1.44 11.75
C GLU A 292 -13.08 -2.69 12.59
N ASP A 293 -12.81 -2.54 13.87
CA ASP A 293 -12.54 -3.67 14.78
C ASP A 293 -13.79 -4.50 15.05
N ALA A 294 -14.96 -3.87 15.17
CA ALA A 294 -16.23 -4.57 15.30
C ALA A 294 -16.51 -5.41 14.05
N ALA A 295 -16.30 -4.86 12.85
CA ALA A 295 -16.46 -5.59 11.59
C ALA A 295 -15.53 -6.79 11.50
N TYR A 296 -14.25 -6.62 11.89
CA TYR A 296 -13.28 -7.72 11.97
C TYR A 296 -13.73 -8.82 12.93
N VAL A 297 -14.17 -8.48 14.15
CA VAL A 297 -14.66 -9.47 15.12
C VAL A 297 -15.92 -10.18 14.62
N ILE A 298 -16.83 -9.46 13.96
CA ILE A 298 -18.06 -10.05 13.43
C ILE A 298 -17.74 -11.10 12.35
N SER A 299 -16.82 -10.79 11.42
CA SER A 299 -16.42 -11.70 10.33
C SER A 299 -15.45 -12.80 10.78
N TRP A 300 -14.85 -12.67 11.96
CA TRP A 300 -13.90 -13.64 12.49
C TRP A 300 -14.51 -15.05 12.62
N THR A 301 -13.72 -16.07 12.31
CA THR A 301 -14.05 -17.48 12.55
C THR A 301 -12.82 -18.22 13.03
N GLU A 302 -13.01 -19.27 13.82
CA GLU A 302 -11.90 -20.11 14.30
C GLU A 302 -11.14 -20.79 13.14
N ALA A 303 -11.86 -21.17 12.08
CA ALA A 303 -11.26 -21.71 10.86
C ALA A 303 -10.34 -20.69 10.17
N ARG A 304 -10.80 -19.45 9.98
CA ARG A 304 -9.97 -18.38 9.39
C ARG A 304 -8.79 -18.03 10.30
N ALA A 305 -9.00 -17.97 11.62
CA ALA A 305 -7.92 -17.73 12.58
C ALA A 305 -6.84 -18.83 12.51
N THR A 306 -7.26 -20.09 12.38
CA THR A 306 -6.36 -21.23 12.23
C THR A 306 -5.60 -21.15 10.90
N PHE A 307 -6.27 -20.84 9.79
CA PHE A 307 -5.61 -20.60 8.52
C PHE A 307 -4.55 -19.50 8.61
N LEU A 308 -4.90 -18.35 9.18
CA LEU A 308 -4.01 -17.20 9.35
C LEU A 308 -2.76 -17.55 10.19
N ARG A 309 -2.90 -18.40 11.21
CA ARG A 309 -1.76 -18.92 11.98
C ARG A 309 -0.79 -19.75 11.14
N HIS A 310 -1.26 -20.45 10.10
CA HIS A 310 -0.39 -21.18 9.17
C HIS A 310 0.28 -20.25 8.15
N CYS A 311 -0.33 -19.10 7.86
CA CYS A 311 0.26 -18.07 6.99
C CYS A 311 1.29 -17.18 7.72
N ARG A 312 1.60 -17.44 9.00
CA ARG A 312 2.49 -16.57 9.79
C ARG A 312 3.91 -16.44 9.24
N SER A 313 4.41 -17.43 8.50
CA SER A 313 5.71 -17.33 7.83
C SER A 313 5.64 -16.79 6.39
N LEU A 314 4.44 -16.57 5.84
CA LEU A 314 4.26 -16.12 4.47
C LEU A 314 4.72 -14.66 4.33
N THR A 315 5.73 -14.38 3.52
CA THR A 315 6.19 -13.02 3.26
C THR A 315 5.17 -12.22 2.43
N ILE A 316 5.28 -10.88 2.43
CA ILE A 316 4.48 -10.06 1.51
C ILE A 316 4.87 -10.39 0.08
N ASN A 317 6.17 -10.58 -0.19
CA ASN A 317 6.65 -11.02 -1.50
C ASN A 317 5.92 -12.28 -2.00
N GLU A 318 5.93 -13.36 -1.22
CA GLU A 318 5.27 -14.62 -1.61
C GLU A 318 3.76 -14.42 -1.82
N LEU A 319 3.09 -13.68 -0.92
CA LEU A 319 1.67 -13.38 -1.07
C LEU A 319 1.37 -12.61 -2.37
N LEU A 320 2.15 -11.58 -2.67
CA LEU A 320 1.91 -10.72 -3.82
C LEU A 320 2.31 -11.40 -5.14
N GLU A 321 3.37 -12.21 -5.16
CA GLU A 321 3.70 -13.08 -6.31
C GLU A 321 2.59 -14.10 -6.59
N LEU A 322 2.02 -14.72 -5.53
CA LEU A 322 0.84 -15.60 -5.69
C LEU A 322 -0.36 -14.86 -6.29
N ARG A 323 -0.46 -13.55 -6.02
CA ARG A 323 -1.47 -12.64 -6.58
C ARG A 323 -1.01 -11.98 -7.88
N GLN A 324 0.06 -12.47 -8.50
CA GLN A 324 0.59 -12.03 -9.79
C GLN A 324 0.96 -10.54 -9.81
N TYR A 325 1.52 -10.04 -8.71
CA TYR A 325 2.29 -8.80 -8.72
C TYR A 325 3.69 -9.08 -9.25
N LEU A 326 4.22 -8.13 -10.00
CA LEU A 326 5.64 -8.06 -10.31
C LEU A 326 6.36 -7.45 -9.12
N SER A 327 7.51 -8.00 -8.77
CA SER A 327 8.25 -7.71 -7.55
C SER A 327 9.64 -7.17 -7.90
N PHE A 328 9.96 -5.98 -7.39
CA PHE A 328 11.22 -5.29 -7.67
C PHE A 328 11.91 -4.94 -6.37
N GLU A 329 13.17 -5.32 -6.24
CA GLU A 329 14.01 -4.77 -5.18
C GLU A 329 14.31 -3.32 -5.50
N TYR A 330 14.30 -2.50 -4.47
CA TYR A 330 14.76 -1.13 -4.57
C TYR A 330 16.00 -0.96 -3.72
N GLU A 331 16.80 0.04 -4.07
CA GLU A 331 17.86 0.53 -3.20
C GLU A 331 17.45 1.82 -2.51
N ARG A 332 18.10 2.09 -1.38
CA ARG A 332 17.96 3.35 -0.66
C ARG A 332 19.26 4.12 -0.74
N ARG A 333 19.18 5.34 -1.29
CA ARG A 333 20.27 6.32 -1.23
C ARG A 333 19.83 7.40 -0.24
N GLY A 334 20.41 7.37 0.97
CA GLY A 334 19.84 8.07 2.11
C GLY A 334 18.47 7.49 2.51
N ASN A 335 17.44 8.34 2.53
CA ASN A 335 16.06 7.95 2.85
C ASN A 335 15.18 7.75 1.61
N HIS A 336 15.63 8.16 0.43
CA HIS A 336 14.88 8.03 -0.81
C HIS A 336 14.97 6.61 -1.37
N ILE A 337 13.93 6.21 -2.10
CA ILE A 337 13.80 4.89 -2.72
C ILE A 337 14.06 4.99 -4.22
N PHE A 338 14.93 4.12 -4.73
CA PHE A 338 15.28 4.07 -6.15
C PHE A 338 15.14 2.67 -6.72
N VAL A 339 14.62 2.60 -7.95
CA VAL A 339 14.40 1.34 -8.67
C VAL A 339 14.92 1.46 -10.08
N ASP A 340 15.63 0.43 -10.53
CA ASP A 340 16.10 0.36 -11.91
C ASP A 340 14.98 -0.03 -12.88
N GLY A 341 15.03 0.57 -14.06
CA GLY A 341 14.07 0.34 -15.12
C GLY A 341 14.62 0.81 -16.47
N LYS A 342 13.71 1.07 -17.40
CA LYS A 342 14.06 1.60 -18.72
C LYS A 342 13.19 2.80 -19.11
N LEU A 343 13.80 3.74 -19.82
CA LEU A 343 13.13 4.82 -20.55
C LEU A 343 13.51 4.71 -22.04
N ASN A 344 12.52 4.46 -22.89
CA ASN A 344 12.70 4.18 -24.32
C ASN A 344 13.83 3.16 -24.58
N ASP A 345 13.75 2.02 -23.88
CA ASP A 345 14.68 0.88 -23.95
C ASP A 345 16.09 1.08 -23.35
N ASN A 346 16.44 2.30 -22.93
CA ASN A 346 17.69 2.60 -22.23
C ASN A 346 17.56 2.34 -20.73
N ASP A 347 18.58 1.75 -20.12
CA ASP A 347 18.61 1.47 -18.68
C ASP A 347 18.78 2.76 -17.87
N VAL A 348 17.92 2.96 -16.87
CA VAL A 348 17.84 4.17 -16.05
C VAL A 348 17.39 3.84 -14.63
N THR A 349 17.72 4.71 -13.68
CA THR A 349 17.20 4.64 -12.31
C THR A 349 16.04 5.63 -12.12
N TRP A 350 15.00 5.19 -11.42
CA TRP A 350 13.81 5.99 -11.07
C TRP A 350 13.70 6.19 -9.56
N MET A 351 13.32 7.39 -9.14
CA MET A 351 12.88 7.64 -7.76
C MET A 351 11.41 7.22 -7.57
N ILE A 352 11.07 6.67 -6.42
CA ILE A 352 9.68 6.40 -6.03
C ILE A 352 9.19 7.51 -5.11
N ASP A 353 8.16 8.24 -5.56
CA ASP A 353 7.66 9.43 -4.88
C ASP A 353 6.14 9.36 -4.71
N THR A 354 5.69 8.95 -3.53
CA THR A 354 4.26 8.94 -3.20
C THR A 354 3.67 10.33 -2.94
N GLY A 355 4.51 11.34 -2.71
CA GLY A 355 4.11 12.73 -2.45
C GLY A 355 3.84 13.52 -3.72
N ALA A 356 4.48 13.16 -4.83
CA ALA A 356 4.21 13.72 -6.15
C ALA A 356 2.86 13.23 -6.69
N ASP A 357 1.96 14.17 -7.04
CA ASP A 357 0.65 13.82 -7.63
C ASP A 357 0.81 13.17 -9.03
N ASN A 358 1.86 13.55 -9.78
CA ASN A 358 2.15 13.03 -11.12
C ASN A 358 3.62 12.66 -11.26
N SER A 359 3.91 11.67 -12.10
CA SER A 359 5.25 11.28 -12.48
C SER A 359 5.95 12.41 -13.25
N LEU A 360 7.25 12.59 -13.01
CA LEU A 360 8.05 13.66 -13.59
C LEU A 360 9.38 13.14 -14.13
N LEU A 361 9.82 13.72 -15.24
CA LEU A 361 11.14 13.48 -15.81
C LEU A 361 12.07 14.67 -15.56
N HIS A 362 13.35 14.37 -15.37
CA HIS A 362 14.39 15.37 -15.55
C HIS A 362 14.52 15.71 -17.04
N ILE A 363 14.51 16.99 -17.38
CA ILE A 363 14.40 17.45 -18.76
C ILE A 363 15.55 16.98 -19.65
N ASP A 364 16.79 17.01 -19.17
CA ASP A 364 17.95 16.67 -20.00
C ASP A 364 18.11 15.15 -20.10
N ALA A 365 17.88 14.42 -19.01
CA ALA A 365 17.81 12.97 -19.04
C ALA A 365 16.68 12.48 -19.97
N ALA A 366 15.52 13.15 -20.01
CA ALA A 366 14.46 12.81 -20.94
C ALA A 366 14.91 12.91 -22.41
N LYS A 367 15.62 13.98 -22.78
CA LYS A 367 16.14 14.17 -24.15
C LYS A 367 17.23 13.15 -24.49
N GLU A 368 18.16 12.93 -23.57
CA GLU A 368 19.26 11.97 -23.72
C GLU A 368 18.74 10.56 -24.03
N HIS A 369 17.65 10.17 -23.36
CA HIS A 369 17.02 8.87 -23.52
C HIS A 369 15.89 8.87 -24.57
N GLY A 370 15.93 9.81 -25.52
CA GLY A 370 15.09 9.79 -26.73
C GLY A 370 13.62 10.21 -26.55
N ALA A 371 13.23 10.75 -25.39
CA ALA A 371 11.88 11.27 -25.18
C ALA A 371 11.69 12.62 -25.91
N LYS A 372 10.49 12.86 -26.43
CA LYS A 372 10.18 14.05 -27.22
C LYS A 372 9.64 15.15 -26.31
N VAL A 373 10.54 15.97 -25.79
CA VAL A 373 10.21 17.08 -24.89
C VAL A 373 9.65 18.26 -25.68
N GLY A 374 8.43 18.69 -25.33
CA GLY A 374 7.77 19.85 -25.92
C GLY A 374 8.27 21.20 -25.37
N SER A 375 7.54 22.27 -25.69
CA SER A 375 7.82 23.60 -25.14
C SER A 375 7.50 23.69 -23.64
N MET A 376 8.30 24.46 -22.90
CA MET A 376 8.18 24.69 -21.45
C MET A 376 7.01 25.60 -21.06
N THR A 377 5.80 25.26 -21.51
CA THR A 377 4.56 26.05 -21.32
C THR A 377 3.66 25.51 -20.21
N LYS A 378 4.02 24.38 -19.60
CA LYS A 378 3.34 23.81 -18.45
C LYS A 378 4.01 24.27 -17.17
N GLU A 379 3.35 24.02 -16.05
CA GLU A 379 3.87 24.32 -14.72
C GLU A 379 3.76 23.08 -13.84
N VAL A 380 4.76 22.89 -12.99
CA VAL A 380 4.74 21.95 -11.87
C VAL A 380 4.86 22.74 -10.56
N TRP A 381 4.36 22.15 -9.49
CA TRP A 381 4.26 22.78 -8.18
C TRP A 381 4.89 21.85 -7.14
N GLY A 382 5.54 22.44 -6.14
CA GLY A 382 6.11 21.71 -5.02
C GLY A 382 6.78 22.64 -4.03
N VAL A 383 7.63 22.07 -3.16
CA VAL A 383 8.51 22.87 -2.31
C VAL A 383 9.36 23.77 -3.20
N GLY A 384 9.41 25.05 -2.85
CA GLY A 384 10.09 26.09 -3.65
C GLY A 384 9.16 26.93 -4.52
N GLY A 385 7.88 26.56 -4.69
CA GLY A 385 6.88 27.35 -5.42
C GLY A 385 6.44 26.67 -6.72
N LYS A 386 6.55 27.38 -7.85
CA LYS A 386 6.25 26.84 -9.18
C LYS A 386 7.47 26.79 -10.11
N ALA A 387 7.49 25.80 -10.98
CA ALA A 387 8.55 25.60 -11.96
C ALA A 387 7.98 25.35 -13.37
N PRO A 388 8.64 25.84 -14.43
CA PRO A 388 8.24 25.55 -15.80
C PRO A 388 8.46 24.07 -16.14
N ALA A 389 7.58 23.51 -16.96
CA ALA A 389 7.62 22.12 -17.39
C ALA A 389 7.15 21.98 -18.85
N ALA A 390 7.50 20.86 -19.46
CA ALA A 390 7.11 20.49 -20.82
C ALA A 390 6.33 19.18 -20.82
N ALA A 391 5.28 19.11 -21.63
CA ALA A 391 4.68 17.83 -21.97
C ALA A 391 5.68 17.02 -22.82
N THR A 392 5.95 15.79 -22.42
CA THR A 392 6.95 14.93 -23.04
C THR A 392 6.32 13.62 -23.49
N ASP A 393 6.47 13.29 -24.77
CA ASP A 393 6.07 12.00 -25.31
C ASP A 393 7.17 10.95 -25.08
N VAL A 394 6.77 9.83 -24.49
CA VAL A 394 7.63 8.70 -24.12
C VAL A 394 7.11 7.43 -24.81
N ASP A 395 7.98 6.76 -25.56
CA ASP A 395 7.61 5.56 -26.31
C ASP A 395 7.39 4.37 -25.36
N SER A 396 8.28 4.16 -24.40
CA SER A 396 8.14 3.14 -23.36
C SER A 396 8.76 3.54 -22.02
N VAL A 397 8.12 3.10 -20.95
CA VAL A 397 8.69 3.02 -19.60
C VAL A 397 8.54 1.58 -19.13
N SER A 398 9.59 0.99 -18.57
CA SER A 398 9.46 -0.36 -17.99
C SER A 398 10.20 -0.53 -16.68
N LEU A 399 9.62 -1.32 -15.78
CA LEU A 399 10.32 -1.91 -14.63
C LEU A 399 10.25 -3.42 -14.80
N GLY A 400 11.39 -4.06 -15.06
CA GLY A 400 11.47 -5.48 -15.44
C GLY A 400 10.44 -5.87 -16.52
N LYS A 401 9.45 -6.69 -16.15
CA LYS A 401 8.41 -7.18 -17.07
C LYS A 401 7.23 -6.22 -17.23
N ALA A 402 7.08 -5.22 -16.37
CA ALA A 402 6.02 -4.22 -16.48
C ALA A 402 6.40 -3.23 -17.58
N VAL A 403 5.64 -3.17 -18.66
CA VAL A 403 5.92 -2.27 -19.81
C VAL A 403 4.73 -1.37 -20.09
N PHE A 404 4.95 -0.07 -20.05
CA PHE A 404 3.96 0.98 -20.31
C PHE A 404 4.38 1.73 -21.57
N ARG A 405 3.51 1.77 -22.58
CA ARG A 405 3.84 2.33 -23.89
C ARG A 405 3.07 3.62 -24.15
N LYS A 406 3.65 4.51 -24.96
CA LYS A 406 3.02 5.75 -25.45
C LYS A 406 2.52 6.62 -24.29
N ARG A 407 3.42 6.90 -23.34
CA ARG A 407 3.12 7.72 -22.16
C ARG A 407 3.34 9.20 -22.46
N LYS A 408 2.54 10.04 -21.81
CA LYS A 408 2.79 11.48 -21.71
C LYS A 408 3.18 11.78 -20.28
N ILE A 409 4.40 12.24 -20.07
CA ILE A 409 4.94 12.59 -18.75
C ILE A 409 5.40 14.05 -18.80
N LEU A 410 5.27 14.78 -17.70
CA LEU A 410 5.83 16.14 -17.63
C LEU A 410 7.34 16.05 -17.38
N ALA A 411 8.11 16.87 -18.09
CA ALA A 411 9.54 17.02 -17.86
C ALA A 411 9.82 18.42 -17.32
N THR A 412 10.66 18.51 -16.30
CA THR A 412 11.14 19.78 -15.73
C THR A 412 12.61 19.65 -15.39
N ASP A 413 13.26 20.77 -15.11
CA ASP A 413 14.58 20.73 -14.52
C ASP A 413 14.45 20.26 -13.06
N LEU A 414 15.07 19.11 -12.77
CA LEU A 414 15.09 18.45 -11.46
C LEU A 414 16.46 18.64 -10.79
N ASP A 415 17.47 19.09 -11.53
CA ASP A 415 18.83 19.31 -11.04
C ASP A 415 19.17 20.81 -11.03
N ARG A 416 18.19 21.63 -10.66
CA ARG A 416 18.28 23.11 -10.70
C ARG A 416 19.42 23.70 -9.86
N PHE A 417 20.04 22.87 -9.03
CA PHE A 417 21.11 23.25 -8.10
C PHE A 417 22.44 22.58 -8.46
N ASP A 418 22.56 22.00 -9.66
CA ASP A 418 23.75 21.34 -10.19
C ASP A 418 24.35 20.34 -9.20
N SER A 419 23.47 19.55 -8.58
CA SER A 419 23.81 18.58 -7.54
C SER A 419 24.30 17.24 -8.10
N GLY A 420 24.15 17.02 -9.41
CA GLY A 420 24.58 15.80 -10.08
C GLY A 420 23.52 14.72 -9.97
N LEU A 421 22.38 14.94 -10.61
CA LEU A 421 21.26 14.00 -10.63
C LEU A 421 21.65 12.67 -11.27
N ASP A 422 21.48 11.58 -10.54
CA ASP A 422 21.85 10.22 -10.97
C ASP A 422 20.61 9.34 -11.26
N TYR A 423 19.46 9.97 -11.48
CA TYR A 423 18.19 9.33 -11.83
C TYR A 423 17.44 10.11 -12.91
N VAL A 424 16.64 9.40 -13.71
CA VAL A 424 15.97 9.98 -14.91
C VAL A 424 14.73 10.81 -14.56
N GLY A 425 14.13 10.53 -13.42
CA GLY A 425 12.86 11.08 -12.99
C GLY A 425 12.26 10.30 -11.83
N LEU A 426 10.99 10.60 -11.52
CA LEU A 426 10.25 9.99 -10.43
C LEU A 426 8.93 9.37 -10.92
N PHE A 427 8.56 8.25 -10.31
CA PHE A 427 7.22 7.71 -10.38
C PHE A 427 6.36 8.31 -9.28
N GLY A 428 5.39 9.11 -9.70
CA GLY A 428 4.42 9.76 -8.84
C GLY A 428 3.21 8.87 -8.53
N ALA A 429 2.28 9.42 -7.75
CA ALA A 429 1.08 8.73 -7.33
C ALA A 429 0.14 8.34 -8.48
N ASP A 430 0.22 8.99 -9.64
CA ASP A 430 -0.50 8.60 -10.85
C ASP A 430 -0.12 7.18 -11.32
N PHE A 431 1.18 6.92 -11.46
CA PHE A 431 1.74 5.64 -11.88
C PHE A 431 1.57 4.57 -10.79
N LEU A 432 1.87 4.93 -9.54
CA LEU A 432 1.76 4.01 -8.41
C LEU A 432 0.31 3.56 -8.16
N ARG A 433 -0.67 4.45 -8.40
CA ARG A 433 -2.08 4.09 -8.34
C ARG A 433 -2.51 3.22 -9.50
N GLU A 434 -2.12 3.56 -10.73
CA GLU A 434 -2.43 2.78 -11.94
C GLU A 434 -1.98 1.32 -11.80
N THR A 435 -0.90 1.10 -11.06
CA THR A 435 -0.29 -0.22 -10.85
C THR A 435 -0.66 -0.86 -9.51
N TYR A 436 -1.60 -0.29 -8.76
CA TYR A 436 -1.98 -0.75 -7.41
C TYR A 436 -0.77 -1.04 -6.51
N ALA A 437 0.23 -0.16 -6.55
CA ALA A 437 1.53 -0.42 -5.97
C ALA A 437 1.46 -0.80 -4.49
N VAL A 438 2.37 -1.69 -4.09
CA VAL A 438 2.70 -1.96 -2.68
C VAL A 438 4.17 -1.66 -2.47
N ILE A 439 4.49 -0.85 -1.46
CA ILE A 439 5.87 -0.49 -1.10
C ILE A 439 6.15 -1.02 0.29
N THR A 440 7.23 -1.77 0.48
CA THR A 440 7.60 -2.36 1.77
C THR A 440 8.98 -1.87 2.22
N TYR A 441 9.08 -1.34 3.44
CA TYR A 441 10.37 -0.91 4.01
C TYR A 441 11.17 -2.07 4.60
N LYS A 442 10.51 -3.09 5.17
CA LYS A 442 11.17 -4.28 5.72
C LYS A 442 11.77 -5.18 4.65
N GLU A 443 11.01 -5.49 3.60
CA GLU A 443 11.48 -6.37 2.51
C GLU A 443 12.28 -5.60 1.44
N LYS A 444 12.28 -4.26 1.49
CA LYS A 444 12.91 -3.37 0.50
C LYS A 444 12.43 -3.61 -0.94
N ARG A 445 11.12 -3.75 -1.11
CA ARG A 445 10.52 -4.03 -2.41
C ARG A 445 9.40 -3.06 -2.76
N ILE A 446 9.26 -2.83 -4.07
CA ILE A 446 8.04 -2.30 -4.66
C ILE A 446 7.40 -3.40 -5.49
N PHE A 447 6.07 -3.50 -5.40
CA PHE A 447 5.27 -4.45 -6.13
C PHE A 447 4.31 -3.71 -7.04
N LEU A 448 4.27 -4.10 -8.31
CA LEU A 448 3.38 -3.51 -9.30
C LEU A 448 2.43 -4.57 -9.85
N LYS A 449 1.15 -4.21 -9.98
CA LYS A 449 0.14 -5.01 -10.64
C LYS A 449 -0.11 -4.43 -12.02
N GLN A 450 0.16 -5.20 -13.06
CA GLN A 450 -0.27 -4.88 -14.42
C GLN A 450 -1.58 -5.63 -14.66
N GLU A 451 -2.69 -4.90 -14.81
CA GLU A 451 -4.00 -5.45 -15.18
C GLU A 451 -4.14 -5.62 -16.70
#